data_AF-A0A940UW20-F1
#
_entry.id   AF-A0A940UW20-F1
#
_cell.length_a   1.000
_cell.length_b   1.000
_cell.length_c   1.000
_cell.angle_alpha   90.00
_cell.angle_beta   90.00
_cell.angle_gamma   90.00
#
_symmetry.space_group_name_H-M   'P 1'
#
loop_
_entity.id
_entity.type
_entity.pdbx_description
1 polymer ?
#
loop_
_entity_poly.entity_id
_entity_poly.type
_entity_poly.pdbx_seq_one_letter_code
_entity_poly.pdbx_strand_id
1 'polypeptide(L)'
;MYIYFAHPCFNDSQEQFKNEFLEKLRTALGQTEYGKAVSVIDPFNDTPNIEGNRETKLKLSRVVKDTCLKMLEECDMVVALVDDGDTGVAFEVGYANAIGIPVILISKSDCAEANAMLIGAAKERLDNILDGDQVSKLARMFEWYCISKENNGLESRKS
;
A
#
# COMPACT_ATOMS: atom_id res chain seq x y z
N MET A 1 -11.42 -6.84 0.92
CA MET A 1 -10.25 -6.22 1.54
C MET A 1 -9.71 -5.17 0.58
N TYR A 2 -9.60 -3.92 1.04
CA TYR A 2 -8.98 -2.84 0.28
C TYR A 2 -7.55 -2.60 0.77
N ILE A 3 -6.59 -2.66 -0.14
CA ILE A 3 -5.18 -2.35 0.11
C ILE A 3 -4.90 -0.97 -0.48
N TYR A 4 -4.46 -0.02 0.34
CA TYR A 4 -3.90 1.21 -0.18
C TYR A 4 -2.43 0.99 -0.53
N PHE A 5 -2.05 1.21 -1.80
CA PHE A 5 -0.66 1.10 -2.23
C PHE A 5 -0.01 2.49 -2.20
N ALA A 6 0.78 2.76 -1.15
CA ALA A 6 1.57 3.97 -1.02
C ALA A 6 2.89 3.79 -1.76
N HIS A 7 3.12 4.53 -2.85
CA HIS A 7 4.35 4.45 -3.64
C HIS A 7 4.61 5.77 -4.39
N PRO A 8 5.88 6.09 -4.71
CA PRO A 8 6.18 7.15 -5.66
C PRO A 8 5.83 6.70 -7.10
N CYS A 9 5.46 7.64 -7.97
CA CYS A 9 5.20 7.38 -9.40
C CYS A 9 5.51 8.61 -10.27
N PHE A 10 6.66 9.24 -10.02
CA PHE A 10 7.05 10.51 -10.64
C PHE A 10 7.97 10.36 -11.86
N ASN A 11 8.48 9.16 -12.11
CA ASN A 11 9.35 8.84 -13.25
C ASN A 11 9.09 7.44 -13.81
N ASP A 12 9.60 7.17 -15.01
CA ASP A 12 9.40 5.92 -15.74
C ASP A 12 9.84 4.68 -14.95
N SER A 13 10.93 4.77 -14.16
CA SER A 13 11.40 3.64 -13.37
C SER A 13 10.43 3.28 -12.24
N GLN A 14 9.82 4.29 -11.61
CA GLN A 14 8.81 4.11 -10.58
C GLN A 14 7.51 3.56 -11.17
N GLU A 15 7.08 4.07 -12.33
CA GLU A 15 5.92 3.55 -13.05
C GLU A 15 6.13 2.10 -13.51
N GLN A 16 7.31 1.78 -14.06
CA GLN A 16 7.65 0.43 -14.46
C GLN A 16 7.60 -0.52 -13.25
N PHE A 17 8.20 -0.13 -12.13
CA PHE A 17 8.15 -0.92 -10.90
C PHE A 17 6.71 -1.16 -10.43
N LYS A 18 5.90 -0.10 -10.38
CA LYS A 18 4.49 -0.16 -9.99
C LYS A 18 3.74 -1.20 -10.83
N ASN A 19 3.88 -1.10 -12.15
CA ASN A 19 3.18 -1.99 -13.08
C ASN A 19 3.63 -3.45 -12.90
N GLU A 20 4.94 -3.70 -12.79
CA GLU A 20 5.48 -5.04 -12.56
C GLU A 20 5.01 -5.63 -11.23
N PHE A 21 5.09 -4.84 -10.15
CA PHE A 21 4.64 -5.26 -8.82
C PHE A 21 3.15 -5.62 -8.82
N LEU A 22 2.29 -4.75 -9.39
CA LEU A 22 0.84 -4.99 -9.45
C LEU A 22 0.48 -6.20 -10.32
N GLU A 23 1.20 -6.44 -11.42
CA GLU A 23 1.01 -7.63 -12.26
C GLU A 23 1.38 -8.91 -11.50
N LYS A 24 2.56 -8.93 -10.87
CA LYS A 24 3.02 -10.07 -10.07
C LYS A 24 2.07 -10.34 -8.90
N LEU A 25 1.66 -9.29 -8.19
CA LEU A 25 0.72 -9.40 -7.07
C LEU A 25 -0.63 -9.94 -7.52
N ARG A 26 -1.16 -9.44 -8.64
CA ARG A 26 -2.42 -9.96 -9.23
C ARG A 26 -2.30 -11.45 -9.59
N THR A 27 -1.17 -11.84 -10.15
CA THR A 27 -0.90 -13.25 -10.50
C THR A 27 -0.85 -14.13 -9.25
N ALA A 28 -0.12 -13.71 -8.22
CA ALA A 28 -0.03 -14.42 -6.95
C ALA A 28 -1.39 -14.50 -6.23
N LEU A 29 -2.17 -13.42 -6.22
CA LEU A 29 -3.52 -13.41 -5.67
C LEU A 29 -4.44 -14.37 -6.42
N GLY A 30 -4.30 -14.49 -7.74
CA GLY A 30 -5.05 -15.45 -8.56
C GLY A 30 -4.82 -16.92 -8.18
N GLN A 31 -3.76 -17.22 -7.41
CA GLN A 31 -3.44 -18.55 -6.91
C GLN A 31 -3.97 -18.81 -5.48
N THR A 32 -4.56 -17.80 -4.83
CA THR A 32 -5.16 -17.90 -3.49
C THR A 32 -6.68 -18.05 -3.59
N GLU A 33 -7.32 -18.68 -2.60
CA GLU A 33 -8.78 -18.86 -2.59
C GLU A 33 -9.52 -17.53 -2.42
N TYR A 34 -8.93 -16.62 -1.63
CA TYR A 34 -9.49 -15.32 -1.28
C TYR A 34 -8.99 -14.15 -2.14
N GLY A 35 -8.12 -14.39 -3.12
CA GLY A 35 -7.48 -13.31 -3.89
C GLY A 35 -8.46 -12.41 -4.63
N LYS A 36 -9.63 -12.93 -5.04
CA LYS A 36 -10.70 -12.14 -5.68
C LYS A 36 -11.35 -11.13 -4.73
N ALA A 37 -11.24 -11.32 -3.41
CA ALA A 37 -11.76 -10.40 -2.41
C ALA A 37 -10.77 -9.27 -2.09
N VAL A 38 -9.56 -9.29 -2.64
CA VAL A 38 -8.54 -8.26 -2.45
C VAL A 38 -8.62 -7.26 -3.60
N SER A 39 -8.68 -5.98 -3.28
CA SER A 39 -8.65 -4.87 -4.24
C SER A 39 -7.55 -3.90 -3.84
N VAL A 40 -6.67 -3.56 -4.78
CA VAL A 40 -5.58 -2.61 -4.56
C VAL A 40 -6.01 -1.25 -5.08
N ILE A 41 -5.92 -0.25 -4.22
CA ILE A 41 -6.16 1.17 -4.50
C ILE A 41 -4.80 1.79 -4.81
N ASP A 42 -4.65 2.28 -6.05
CA ASP A 42 -3.50 3.09 -6.48
C ASP A 42 -3.95 4.56 -6.50
N PRO A 43 -3.41 5.43 -5.64
CA PRO A 43 -3.84 6.82 -5.54
C PRO A 43 -3.61 7.62 -6.83
N PHE A 44 -2.69 7.21 -7.71
CA PHE A 44 -2.45 7.87 -9.00
C PHE A 44 -3.56 7.61 -10.04
N ASN A 45 -4.47 6.65 -9.80
CA ASN A 45 -5.63 6.45 -10.67
C ASN A 45 -6.73 7.49 -10.42
N ASP A 46 -6.80 8.04 -9.21
CA ASP A 46 -7.89 8.90 -8.75
C ASP A 46 -7.44 10.33 -8.45
N THR A 47 -6.13 10.57 -8.41
CA THR A 47 -5.54 11.89 -8.25
C THR A 47 -4.70 12.27 -9.47
N PRO A 48 -4.86 13.49 -10.01
CA PRO A 48 -4.05 13.92 -11.15
C PRO A 48 -2.57 14.01 -10.73
N ASN A 49 -1.66 13.54 -11.59
CA ASN A 49 -0.24 13.85 -11.42
C ASN A 49 -0.02 15.35 -11.70
N ILE A 50 0.13 16.11 -10.61
CA ILE A 50 0.32 17.56 -10.61
C ILE A 50 1.77 17.96 -10.34
N GLU A 51 2.67 16.97 -10.20
CA GLU A 51 4.09 17.22 -10.00
C GLU A 51 4.71 17.81 -11.28
N GLY A 52 5.65 18.73 -11.10
CA GLY A 52 6.26 19.48 -12.22
C GLY A 52 5.52 20.76 -12.64
N ASN A 53 4.27 20.99 -12.22
CA ASN A 53 3.57 22.27 -12.41
C ASN A 53 3.28 22.95 -11.06
N ARG A 54 4.11 23.95 -10.71
CA ARG A 54 4.02 24.67 -9.42
C ARG A 54 2.65 25.29 -9.18
N GLU A 55 2.06 25.93 -10.19
CA GLU A 55 0.79 26.63 -10.02
C GLU A 55 -0.36 25.66 -9.78
N THR A 56 -0.44 24.61 -10.61
CA THR A 56 -1.42 23.53 -10.45
C THR A 56 -1.23 22.81 -9.12
N LYS A 57 0.01 22.53 -8.71
CA LYS A 57 0.33 21.92 -7.42
C LYS A 57 -0.23 22.73 -6.26
N LEU A 58 0.01 24.04 -6.23
CA LEU A 58 -0.50 24.89 -5.15
C LEU A 58 -2.04 24.95 -5.13
N LYS A 59 -2.69 24.93 -6.29
CA LYS A 59 -4.15 24.97 -6.41
C LYS A 59 -4.81 23.64 -6.00
N LEU A 60 -4.26 22.51 -6.42
CA LEU A 60 -4.89 21.19 -6.30
C LEU A 60 -4.34 20.33 -5.16
N SER A 61 -3.22 20.71 -4.53
CA SER A 61 -2.59 19.92 -3.45
C SER A 61 -3.54 19.55 -2.32
N ARG A 62 -4.45 20.46 -1.92
CA ARG A 62 -5.45 20.17 -0.89
C ARG A 62 -6.41 19.07 -1.33
N VAL A 63 -6.88 19.13 -2.58
CA VAL A 63 -7.78 18.12 -3.14
C VAL A 63 -7.08 16.77 -3.23
N VAL A 64 -5.85 16.72 -3.74
CA VAL A 64 -5.07 15.48 -3.80
C VAL A 64 -4.89 14.88 -2.40
N LYS A 65 -4.42 15.70 -1.44
CA LYS A 65 -4.23 15.26 -0.06
C LYS A 65 -5.54 14.77 0.58
N ASP A 66 -6.64 15.52 0.46
CA ASP A 66 -7.93 15.12 1.04
C ASP A 66 -8.49 13.85 0.38
N THR A 67 -8.27 13.65 -0.92
CA THR A 67 -8.64 12.42 -1.63
C THR A 67 -7.83 11.22 -1.15
N CYS A 68 -6.50 11.34 -1.03
CA CYS A 68 -5.65 10.26 -0.51
C CYS A 68 -6.01 9.90 0.93
N LEU A 69 -6.27 10.89 1.80
CA LEU A 69 -6.67 10.63 3.19
C LEU A 69 -7.97 9.85 3.28
N LYS A 70 -8.98 10.15 2.45
CA LYS A 70 -10.22 9.36 2.40
C LYS A 70 -9.98 7.91 1.99
N MET A 71 -9.12 7.69 0.99
CA MET A 71 -8.77 6.32 0.59
C MET A 71 -8.04 5.56 1.69
N LEU A 72 -7.19 6.23 2.48
CA LEU A 72 -6.54 5.65 3.64
C LEU A 72 -7.54 5.29 4.74
N GLU A 73 -8.54 6.15 5.00
CA GLU A 73 -9.61 5.90 5.97
C GLU A 73 -10.53 4.74 5.55
N GLU A 74 -10.69 4.50 4.24
CA GLU A 74 -11.56 3.45 3.69
C GLU A 74 -10.84 2.11 3.45
N CYS A 75 -9.49 2.09 3.51
CA CYS A 75 -8.71 0.87 3.30
C CYS A 75 -8.64 -0.01 4.54
N ASP A 76 -8.33 -1.29 4.35
CA ASP A 76 -8.12 -2.25 5.43
C ASP A 76 -6.65 -2.35 5.87
N MET A 77 -5.73 -1.95 5.00
CA MET A 77 -4.29 -2.08 5.17
C MET A 77 -3.55 -1.19 4.16
N VAL A 78 -2.38 -0.70 4.55
CA VAL A 78 -1.44 -0.01 3.68
C VAL A 78 -0.28 -0.95 3.32
N VAL A 79 0.07 -0.98 2.04
CA VAL A 79 1.35 -1.50 1.54
C VAL A 79 2.16 -0.31 1.08
N ALA A 80 3.33 -0.07 1.66
CA ALA A 80 4.14 1.11 1.40
C ALA A 80 5.50 0.75 0.80
N LEU A 81 5.78 1.25 -0.40
CA LEU A 81 7.09 1.17 -1.03
C LEU A 81 8.02 2.24 -0.44
N VAL A 82 9.02 1.81 0.33
CA VAL A 82 9.89 2.73 1.08
C VAL A 82 11.16 3.17 0.34
N ASP A 83 11.31 2.76 -0.91
CA ASP A 83 12.43 3.17 -1.75
C ASP A 83 12.34 4.66 -2.11
N ASP A 84 13.45 5.22 -2.61
CA ASP A 84 13.57 6.60 -3.11
C ASP A 84 13.35 7.73 -2.07
N GLY A 85 13.06 7.38 -0.81
CA GLY A 85 12.93 8.36 0.29
C GLY A 85 11.73 9.31 0.14
N ASP A 86 10.63 8.84 -0.46
CA ASP A 86 9.47 9.68 -0.73
C ASP A 86 8.76 10.14 0.56
N THR A 87 8.78 11.45 0.78
CA THR A 87 8.08 12.10 1.90
C THR A 87 6.55 11.96 1.84
N GLY A 88 5.97 11.78 0.65
CA GLY A 88 4.54 11.50 0.46
C GLY A 88 4.17 10.15 1.06
N VAL A 89 4.89 9.09 0.69
CA VAL A 89 4.74 7.76 1.29
C VAL A 89 4.93 7.83 2.81
N ALA A 90 5.93 8.58 3.28
CA ALA A 90 6.15 8.70 4.72
C ALA A 90 5.00 9.40 5.45
N PHE A 91 4.37 10.40 4.84
CA PHE A 91 3.19 11.05 5.36
C PHE A 91 1.99 10.08 5.42
N GLU A 92 1.77 9.31 4.36
CA GLU A 92 0.69 8.32 4.27
C GLU A 92 0.83 7.20 5.31
N VAL A 93 2.04 6.65 5.46
CA VAL A 93 2.38 5.66 6.50
C VAL A 93 2.17 6.23 7.90
N GLY A 94 2.64 7.45 8.15
CA GLY A 94 2.47 8.12 9.44
C GLY A 94 0.99 8.34 9.78
N TYR A 95 0.19 8.77 8.81
CA TYR A 95 -1.25 8.96 8.97
C TYR A 95 -1.96 7.62 9.23
N ALA A 96 -1.72 6.60 8.40
CA ALA A 96 -2.29 5.27 8.57
C ALA A 96 -2.00 4.68 9.96
N ASN A 97 -0.76 4.79 10.42
CA ASN A 97 -0.38 4.37 11.77
C ASN A 97 -1.12 5.15 12.87
N ALA A 98 -1.32 6.45 12.69
CA ALA A 98 -2.04 7.29 13.65
C ALA A 98 -3.53 6.91 13.77
N ILE A 99 -4.16 6.48 12.68
CA ILE A 99 -5.57 6.04 12.67
C ILE A 99 -5.76 4.53 12.89
N GLY A 100 -4.67 3.80 13.17
CA GLY A 100 -4.71 2.38 13.52
C GLY A 100 -4.82 1.42 12.33
N ILE A 101 -4.58 1.89 11.11
CA ILE A 101 -4.54 1.05 9.91
C ILE A 101 -3.18 0.33 9.83
N PRO A 102 -3.15 -1.00 9.69
CA PRO A 102 -1.89 -1.75 9.64
C PRO A 102 -1.09 -1.42 8.38
N VAL A 103 0.22 -1.27 8.55
CA VAL A 103 1.17 -0.95 7.46
C VAL A 103 2.12 -2.14 7.24
N ILE A 104 2.28 -2.57 6.00
CA ILE A 104 3.35 -3.45 5.55
C ILE A 104 4.32 -2.61 4.72
N LEU A 105 5.61 -2.62 5.06
CA LEU A 105 6.62 -1.99 4.20
C LEU A 105 7.14 -3.00 3.19
N ILE A 106 7.39 -2.52 1.98
CA ILE A 106 8.04 -3.28 0.92
C ILE A 106 9.19 -2.47 0.32
N SER A 107 10.21 -3.15 -0.16
CA SER A 107 11.35 -2.53 -0.86
C SER A 107 11.78 -3.38 -2.05
N LYS A 108 12.29 -2.72 -3.10
CA LYS A 108 13.03 -3.36 -4.21
C LYS A 108 14.25 -4.14 -3.72
N SER A 109 14.86 -3.73 -2.61
CA SER A 109 16.09 -4.33 -2.08
C SER A 109 16.02 -4.63 -0.59
N ASP A 110 15.89 -3.63 0.27
CA ASP A 110 15.99 -3.77 1.72
C ASP A 110 15.22 -2.66 2.45
N CYS A 111 14.22 -3.04 3.25
CA CYS A 111 13.44 -2.12 4.06
C CYS A 111 14.24 -1.50 5.22
N ALA A 112 15.40 -2.07 5.58
CA ALA A 112 16.26 -1.55 6.65
C ALA A 112 16.87 -0.18 6.32
N GLU A 113 16.93 0.19 5.03
CA GLU A 113 17.39 1.51 4.58
C GLU A 113 16.34 2.63 4.82
N ALA A 114 15.09 2.26 5.15
CA ALA A 114 14.07 3.21 5.50
C ALA A 114 14.37 3.91 6.83
N ASN A 115 13.82 5.11 7.02
CA ASN A 115 13.95 5.82 8.28
C ASN A 115 13.33 5.01 9.46
N ALA A 116 13.92 5.12 10.65
CA ALA A 116 13.47 4.44 11.86
C ALA A 116 11.97 4.62 12.17
N MET A 117 11.38 5.77 11.84
CA MET A 117 9.95 6.03 12.02
C MET A 117 9.07 5.15 11.13
N LEU A 118 9.51 4.90 9.89
CA LEU A 118 8.81 3.98 8.99
C LEU A 118 8.93 2.54 9.50
N ILE A 119 10.15 2.12 9.82
CA ILE A 119 10.43 0.78 10.35
C ILE A 119 9.59 0.51 11.60
N GLY A 120 9.46 1.50 12.49
CA GLY A 120 8.67 1.40 13.72
C GLY A 120 7.15 1.41 13.51
N ALA A 121 6.65 1.97 12.41
CA ALA A 121 5.23 1.94 12.06
C ALA A 121 4.78 0.61 11.41
N ALA A 122 5.73 -0.16 10.89
CA ALA A 122 5.47 -1.39 10.16
C ALA A 122 5.00 -2.54 11.07
N LYS A 123 3.98 -3.27 10.62
CA LYS A 123 3.60 -4.58 11.18
C LYS A 123 4.42 -5.73 10.60
N GLU A 124 4.85 -5.57 9.36
CA GLU A 124 5.70 -6.52 8.65
C GLU A 124 6.55 -5.77 7.61
N ARG A 125 7.67 -6.38 7.19
CA ARG A 125 8.56 -5.83 6.15
C ARG A 125 8.94 -6.92 5.16
N LEU A 126 8.93 -6.59 3.87
CA LEU A 126 9.31 -7.51 2.79
C LEU A 126 10.37 -6.88 1.89
N ASP A 127 11.53 -7.49 1.89
CA ASP A 127 12.68 -7.11 1.06
C ASP A 127 12.60 -7.81 -0.30
N ASN A 128 13.28 -7.27 -1.31
CA ASN A 128 13.28 -7.82 -2.67
C ASN A 128 11.87 -8.15 -3.19
N ILE A 129 10.92 -7.22 -3.03
CA ILE A 129 9.49 -7.52 -3.19
C ILE A 129 9.10 -8.03 -4.59
N LEU A 130 9.91 -7.82 -5.63
CA LEU A 130 9.65 -8.36 -6.96
C LEU A 130 10.01 -9.85 -7.10
N ASP A 131 10.67 -10.45 -6.11
CA ASP A 131 10.93 -11.88 -6.07
C ASP A 131 9.62 -12.65 -5.91
N GLY A 132 9.44 -13.71 -6.71
CA GLY A 132 8.19 -14.47 -6.75
C GLY A 132 7.74 -14.96 -5.37
N ASP A 133 8.68 -15.45 -4.55
CA ASP A 133 8.41 -15.94 -3.20
C ASP A 133 7.92 -14.82 -2.27
N GLN A 134 8.43 -13.60 -2.41
CA GLN A 134 8.03 -12.44 -1.59
C GLN A 134 6.63 -11.95 -1.98
N VAL A 135 6.33 -11.88 -3.28
CA VAL A 135 4.99 -11.56 -3.75
C VAL A 135 3.98 -12.62 -3.31
N SER A 136 4.33 -13.91 -3.43
CA SER A 136 3.48 -15.00 -2.95
C SER A 136 3.28 -14.96 -1.44
N LYS A 137 4.30 -14.62 -0.66
CA LYS A 137 4.19 -14.40 0.78
C LYS A 137 3.21 -13.26 1.09
N LEU A 138 3.32 -12.13 0.40
CA LEU A 138 2.41 -11.00 0.56
C LEU A 138 0.96 -11.37 0.23
N ALA A 139 0.74 -12.07 -0.89
CA ALA A 139 -0.60 -12.52 -1.30
C ALA A 139 -1.23 -13.45 -0.25
N ARG A 140 -0.44 -14.38 0.32
CA ARG A 140 -0.90 -15.24 1.43
C ARG A 140 -1.24 -14.42 2.67
N MET A 141 -0.45 -13.40 3.02
CA MET A 141 -0.78 -12.54 4.16
C MET A 141 -2.15 -11.86 3.99
N PHE A 142 -2.51 -11.43 2.78
CA PHE A 142 -3.85 -10.88 2.51
C PHE A 142 -4.95 -11.92 2.63
N GLU A 143 -4.73 -13.14 2.12
CA GLU A 143 -5.66 -14.26 2.30
C GLU A 143 -5.91 -14.56 3.79
N TRP A 144 -4.86 -14.67 4.59
CA TRP A 144 -4.97 -14.87 6.04
C TRP A 144 -5.71 -13.72 6.73
N TYR A 145 -5.47 -12.47 6.31
CA TYR A 145 -6.21 -11.33 6.83
C TYR A 145 -7.71 -11.44 6.52
N CYS A 146 -8.09 -11.78 5.28
CA CYS A 146 -9.48 -12.01 4.90
C CYS A 146 -10.14 -13.10 5.76
N ILE A 147 -9.49 -14.25 5.91
CA ILE A 147 -9.99 -15.39 6.72
C ILE A 147 -10.20 -14.97 8.18
N SER A 148 -9.23 -14.26 8.76
CA SER A 148 -9.32 -13.80 10.16
C SER A 148 -10.47 -12.80 10.37
N LYS A 149 -10.73 -11.90 9.42
CA LYS A 149 -11.86 -10.97 9.49
C LYS A 149 -13.20 -11.71 9.42
N GLU A 150 -13.34 -12.70 8.54
CA GLU A 150 -14.56 -13.51 8.43
C GLU A 150 -14.87 -14.24 9.73
N ASN A 151 -13.86 -14.87 10.35
CA ASN A 151 -14.01 -15.60 11.60
C ASN A 151 -14.41 -14.67 12.77
N ASN A 152 -13.77 -13.51 12.90
CA ASN A 152 -14.10 -12.53 13.95
C ASN A 152 -15.51 -11.93 13.76
N GLY A 153 -15.95 -11.72 12.51
CA GLY A 153 -17.29 -11.22 12.19
C GLY A 153 -18.41 -12.25 12.43
N LEU A 154 -18.09 -13.54 12.37
CA LEU A 154 -19.02 -14.63 12.73
C LEU A 154 -19.20 -14.78 14.24
N GLU A 155 -18.17 -14.50 15.04
CA GLU A 155 -18.25 -14.51 16.50
C GLU A 155 -19.04 -13.30 17.05
N SER A 156 -18.85 -12.10 16.48
CA SER A 156 -19.58 -10.90 16.90
C SER A 156 -21.08 -10.91 16.57
N ARG A 157 -21.55 -11.85 15.75
CA ARG A 157 -22.98 -12.06 15.43
C ARG A 157 -23.65 -13.13 16.28
N LYS A 158 -22.89 -13.84 17.12
CA LYS A 158 -23.38 -14.87 18.05
C LYS A 158 -23.44 -14.41 19.51
N SER A 159 -22.98 -13.18 19.80
CA SER A 159 -23.12 -12.48 21.10
C SER A 159 -24.27 -11.48 21.06
#